data_AF-A0A4S9BGU7-F1
#
_entry.id   AF-A0A4S9BGU7-F1
#
_cell.length_a   1.000
_cell.length_b   1.000
_cell.length_c   1.000
_cell.angle_alpha   90.00
_cell.angle_beta   90.00
_cell.angle_gamma   90.00
#
_symmetry.space_group_name_H-M   'P 1'
#
loop_
_entity.id
_entity.type
_entity.pdbx_description
1 polymer ?
#
loop_
_entity_poly.entity_id
_entity_poly.type
_entity_poly.pdbx_seq_one_letter_code
_entity_poly.pdbx_strand_id
1 'polypeptide(L)'
;MPEGSRTRAIFSLVRNLFLALILYISIYATIQLAQDPLAREKARQKVTLLADAGSVKQTTAGAVQIKVASTSRTVTLNPHANVFNRPSSAVVPRDDFFGTRPHVDTEADIQMIVEECRGSYDGLEKMRDVFGCLEFLSKKEERYYVLPEQVDRASEQNPRKAEYLDADGHGNTLKHYVSPGDAKPPSKSNTGTCSGPIIPYHVYWAGPATWRLEVFVKSYFYTQNIPCSRLWLWADTDRAPDAVERMLTKDPLFARFLPLVERGDIKVLPWKFPTRMPLPKEFDNTDGVGYYKTKGKPNARGEMAIADGLIEDHHGQQWVTLTPKQMTFFPQAISDTVRFIILHQHGGVYLDMDALMLRDLRPLLIPQKHAFAERWGAHNNPGEYNTAIMSLTANSSLSSYLLRGGVRMGLNFHPRVMGRMIWKEGRDLEFPMLETAAFDPIWTEFNWDREGRCTVPCLRDYSAVFKGKLNALKDEWESFDGPQLARLDFNTTSEQHQLQSAKFKRSVQPALDSEHVSVTPMSGPMDSFTTTNSETTALRNAGAILPYRIEQDKFPPNNRTLENFFRGAWTYHIHNQWLKEPEPNSWLHVLQSAHDGFFDGSRVNPYGEKWTGPGVQGYNLWSDMV
;
A
#
# COMPACT_ATOMS: atom_id res chain seq x y z
N MET A 1 56.04 28.20 -25.26
CA MET A 1 55.83 28.31 -23.80
C MET A 1 54.72 27.34 -23.38
N PRO A 2 55.03 26.19 -22.73
CA PRO A 2 54.06 25.17 -22.36
C PRO A 2 53.65 25.16 -20.86
N GLU A 3 54.12 26.11 -20.05
CA GLU A 3 53.93 26.07 -18.59
C GLU A 3 52.53 26.49 -18.09
N GLY A 4 51.77 27.25 -18.90
CA GLY A 4 50.41 27.69 -18.53
C GLY A 4 49.30 26.64 -18.63
N SER A 5 49.56 25.53 -19.33
CA SER A 5 48.58 24.45 -19.55
C SER A 5 48.54 23.45 -18.39
N ARG A 6 49.72 23.04 -17.88
CA ARG A 6 49.83 22.11 -16.75
C ARG A 6 49.33 22.73 -15.44
N THR A 7 49.63 23.99 -15.21
CA THR A 7 49.15 24.72 -14.02
C THR A 7 47.62 24.82 -14.00
N ARG A 8 46.96 25.17 -15.11
CA ARG A 8 45.49 25.15 -15.22
C ARG A 8 44.89 23.76 -15.02
N ALA A 9 45.51 22.71 -15.54
CA ALA A 9 45.04 21.34 -15.35
C ALA A 9 45.11 20.92 -13.88
N ILE A 10 46.20 21.27 -13.18
CA ILE A 10 46.36 21.01 -11.74
C ILE A 10 45.30 21.77 -10.93
N PHE A 11 45.07 23.06 -11.20
CA PHE A 11 44.03 23.82 -10.49
C PHE A 11 42.62 23.29 -10.75
N SER A 12 42.33 22.83 -11.97
CA SER A 12 41.03 22.21 -12.29
C SER A 12 40.85 20.87 -11.57
N LEU A 13 41.90 20.04 -11.50
CA LEU A 13 41.89 18.78 -10.76
C LEU A 13 41.70 19.02 -9.25
N VAL A 14 42.44 19.95 -8.67
CA VAL A 14 42.31 20.32 -7.24
C VAL A 14 40.91 20.84 -6.94
N ARG A 15 40.34 21.70 -7.81
CA ARG A 15 38.96 22.18 -7.66
C ARG A 15 37.95 21.02 -7.71
N ASN A 16 38.08 20.11 -8.66
CA ASN A 16 37.16 18.99 -8.81
C ASN A 16 37.27 18.00 -7.64
N LEU A 17 38.49 17.74 -7.15
CA LEU A 17 38.71 16.92 -5.95
C LEU A 17 38.15 17.58 -4.69
N PHE A 18 38.29 18.90 -4.57
CA PHE A 18 37.71 19.66 -3.46
C PHE A 18 36.17 19.64 -3.50
N LEU A 19 35.57 19.79 -4.68
CA LEU A 19 34.13 19.66 -4.87
C LEU A 19 33.63 18.24 -4.58
N ALA A 20 34.37 17.22 -5.02
CA ALA A 20 34.06 15.82 -4.72
C ALA A 20 34.18 15.52 -3.21
N LEU A 21 35.17 16.11 -2.54
CA LEU A 21 35.33 16.01 -1.08
C LEU A 21 34.18 16.70 -0.34
N ILE A 22 33.76 17.89 -0.77
CA ILE A 22 32.59 18.58 -0.19
C ILE A 22 31.33 17.76 -0.41
N LEU A 23 31.13 17.20 -1.63
CA LEU A 23 29.99 16.36 -1.94
C LEU A 23 30.00 15.08 -1.09
N TYR A 24 31.16 14.46 -0.91
CA TYR A 24 31.32 13.27 -0.09
C TYR A 24 31.08 13.58 1.39
N ILE A 25 31.62 14.68 1.91
CA ILE A 25 31.40 15.12 3.31
C ILE A 25 29.93 15.47 3.52
N SER A 26 29.26 16.13 2.57
CA SER A 26 27.84 16.44 2.69
C SER A 26 26.98 15.19 2.63
N ILE A 27 27.21 14.27 1.69
CA ILE A 27 26.51 12.97 1.64
C ILE A 27 26.77 12.18 2.93
N TYR A 28 28.02 12.08 3.39
CA TYR A 28 28.39 11.36 4.59
C TYR A 28 27.80 12.00 5.86
N ALA A 29 27.80 13.34 5.95
CA ALA A 29 27.16 14.07 7.04
C ALA A 29 25.63 13.87 7.01
N THR A 30 24.99 13.88 5.84
CA THR A 30 23.56 13.57 5.71
C THR A 30 23.26 12.13 6.11
N ILE A 31 24.12 11.16 5.75
CA ILE A 31 23.99 9.76 6.19
C ILE A 31 24.16 9.66 7.71
N GLN A 32 25.15 10.33 8.30
CA GLN A 32 25.40 10.32 9.74
C GLN A 32 24.30 11.05 10.53
N LEU A 33 23.79 12.19 10.05
CA LEU A 33 22.62 12.88 10.62
C LEU A 33 21.34 12.06 10.46
N ALA A 34 21.18 11.38 9.32
CA ALA A 34 20.08 10.45 9.12
C ALA A 34 20.19 9.24 10.04
N GLN A 35 21.41 8.80 10.42
CA GLN A 35 21.69 7.72 11.35
C GLN A 35 21.80 8.18 12.82
N ASP A 36 21.75 9.49 13.10
CA ASP A 36 21.88 10.06 14.44
C ASP A 36 20.70 9.61 15.32
N PRO A 37 20.96 8.78 16.36
CA PRO A 37 19.92 8.29 17.26
C PRO A 37 19.17 9.43 17.94
N LEU A 38 19.84 10.56 18.24
CA LEU A 38 19.26 11.69 18.97
C LEU A 38 18.26 12.49 18.12
N ALA A 39 18.56 12.68 16.82
CA ALA A 39 17.64 13.33 15.89
C ALA A 39 16.36 12.49 15.69
N ARG A 40 16.51 11.17 15.57
CA ARG A 40 15.39 10.21 15.48
C ARG A 40 14.59 10.13 16.78
N GLU A 41 15.25 10.18 17.93
CA GLU A 41 14.60 10.21 19.24
C GLU A 41 13.78 11.50 19.44
N LYS A 42 14.31 12.64 18.99
CA LYS A 42 13.58 13.92 18.99
C LYS A 42 12.38 13.93 18.03
N ALA A 43 12.45 13.19 16.92
CA ALA A 43 11.31 12.95 16.04
C ALA A 43 10.25 12.05 16.70
N ARG A 44 10.67 10.98 17.39
CA ARG A 44 9.78 10.12 18.20
C ARG A 44 9.07 10.89 19.33
N GLN A 45 9.69 11.93 19.88
CA GLN A 45 9.11 12.79 20.93
C GLN A 45 8.03 13.78 20.43
N LYS A 46 7.85 13.97 19.12
CA LYS A 46 6.87 14.91 18.56
C LYS A 46 5.44 14.36 18.43
N VAL A 47 5.18 13.14 18.90
CA VAL A 47 3.81 12.62 18.94
C VAL A 47 3.07 13.31 20.09
N THR A 48 1.95 13.96 19.77
CA THR A 48 1.10 14.62 20.76
C THR A 48 0.58 13.61 21.78
N LEU A 49 1.02 13.78 23.02
CA LEU A 49 0.54 13.03 24.18
C LEU A 49 -0.70 13.72 24.79
N LEU A 50 -1.61 12.92 25.35
CA LEU A 50 -2.69 13.42 26.22
C LEU A 50 -2.09 13.89 27.56
N ALA A 51 -2.50 15.06 28.04
CA ALA A 51 -1.86 15.68 29.22
C ALA A 51 -2.11 14.94 30.54
N ASP A 52 -1.28 15.32 31.53
CA ASP A 52 -1.37 14.95 32.94
C ASP A 52 -2.79 15.09 33.52
N ALA A 53 -3.16 14.11 34.34
CA ALA A 53 -4.44 13.98 35.03
C ALA A 53 -4.86 15.20 35.88
N GLY A 54 -3.96 16.15 36.15
CA GLY A 54 -4.27 17.40 36.84
C GLY A 54 -5.08 18.43 36.02
N SER A 55 -5.38 18.14 34.75
CA SER A 55 -6.10 19.05 33.84
C SER A 55 -7.58 18.71 33.59
N VAL A 56 -8.09 17.66 34.27
CA VAL A 56 -9.44 17.13 34.09
C VAL A 56 -10.48 18.06 34.73
N LYS A 57 -11.42 18.57 33.94
CA LYS A 57 -12.55 19.40 34.42
C LYS A 57 -13.89 18.72 34.14
N GLN A 58 -14.72 18.55 35.15
CA GLN A 58 -16.09 18.09 34.97
C GLN A 58 -16.97 19.21 34.39
N THR A 59 -17.76 18.87 33.38
CA THR A 59 -18.77 19.78 32.82
C THR A 59 -20.11 19.61 33.54
N THR A 60 -20.98 20.62 33.45
CA THR A 60 -22.33 20.60 34.03
C THR A 60 -23.24 19.53 33.42
N ALA A 61 -22.89 18.97 32.25
CA ALA A 61 -23.64 17.93 31.56
C ALA A 61 -23.11 16.51 31.84
N GLY A 62 -22.18 16.33 32.79
CA GLY A 62 -21.61 15.02 33.15
C GLY A 62 -20.48 14.53 32.23
N ALA A 63 -20.15 15.27 31.18
CA ALA A 63 -18.95 15.04 30.35
C ALA A 63 -17.68 15.56 31.03
N VAL A 64 -16.52 15.08 30.61
CA VAL A 64 -15.21 15.44 31.17
C VAL A 64 -14.34 16.13 30.13
N GLN A 65 -13.76 17.27 30.48
CA GLN A 65 -12.87 18.04 29.62
C GLN A 65 -11.40 17.79 29.97
N ILE A 66 -10.59 17.49 28.95
CA ILE A 66 -9.16 17.22 29.08
C ILE A 66 -8.37 18.13 28.16
N LYS A 67 -7.34 18.79 28.68
CA LYS A 67 -6.44 19.59 27.85
C LYS A 67 -5.41 18.68 27.17
N VAL A 68 -5.17 18.87 25.88
CA VAL A 68 -4.13 18.10 25.16
C VAL A 68 -2.77 18.76 25.38
N ALA A 69 -1.75 18.00 25.80
CA ALA A 69 -0.49 18.55 26.34
C ALA A 69 0.25 19.49 25.37
N SER A 70 0.16 19.19 24.06
CA SER A 70 0.87 19.94 23.02
C SER A 70 0.01 21.01 22.32
N THR A 71 -1.23 21.24 22.76
CA THR A 71 -2.10 22.25 22.14
C THR A 71 -2.85 23.09 23.18
N SER A 72 -3.42 24.22 22.76
CA SER A 72 -4.35 24.99 23.60
C SER A 72 -5.76 24.40 23.65
N ARG A 73 -5.98 23.23 23.02
CA ARG A 73 -7.30 22.62 22.84
C ARG A 73 -7.70 21.73 24.01
N THR A 74 -9.01 21.63 24.19
CA THR A 74 -9.66 20.78 25.19
C THR A 74 -10.56 19.78 24.47
N VAL A 75 -10.39 18.49 24.76
CA VAL A 75 -11.25 17.40 24.28
C VAL A 75 -12.33 17.15 25.33
N THR A 76 -13.57 16.95 24.89
CA THR A 76 -14.68 16.60 25.78
C THR A 76 -14.96 15.11 25.63
N LEU A 77 -14.78 14.33 26.69
CA LEU A 77 -15.06 12.90 26.74
C LEU A 77 -16.43 12.65 27.39
N ASN A 78 -17.14 11.64 26.91
CA ASN A 78 -18.12 10.95 27.76
C ASN A 78 -17.39 9.93 28.65
N PRO A 79 -17.40 10.06 30.00
CA PRO A 79 -16.67 9.15 30.88
C PRO A 79 -17.09 7.69 30.75
N HIS A 80 -18.33 7.41 30.35
CA HIS A 80 -18.87 6.06 30.22
C HIS A 80 -18.80 5.49 28.79
N ALA A 81 -18.45 6.29 27.79
CA ALA A 81 -18.45 5.83 26.39
C ALA A 81 -17.47 6.65 25.54
N ASN A 82 -16.19 6.29 25.61
CA ASN A 82 -15.11 6.94 24.88
C ASN A 82 -14.08 5.91 24.39
N VAL A 83 -13.08 6.38 23.65
CA VAL A 83 -12.04 5.53 23.04
C VAL A 83 -11.24 4.68 24.04
N PHE A 84 -11.21 5.00 25.34
CA PHE A 84 -10.42 4.27 26.34
C PHE A 84 -11.17 3.14 27.04
N ASN A 85 -12.50 3.16 27.06
CA ASN A 85 -13.33 2.12 27.69
C ASN A 85 -14.27 1.40 26.72
N ARG A 86 -14.42 1.90 25.48
CA ARG A 86 -15.18 1.26 24.41
C ARG A 86 -14.56 -0.11 24.06
N PRO A 87 -15.34 -1.20 24.12
CA PRO A 87 -14.91 -2.49 23.57
C PRO A 87 -14.61 -2.39 22.08
N SER A 88 -13.55 -3.06 21.62
CA SER A 88 -13.12 -3.05 20.22
C SER A 88 -14.04 -3.83 19.26
N SER A 89 -14.89 -4.72 19.80
CA SER A 89 -15.89 -5.48 19.04
C SER A 89 -17.01 -5.97 19.96
N ALA A 90 -18.17 -6.29 19.40
CA ALA A 90 -19.28 -6.96 20.11
C ALA A 90 -19.17 -8.49 20.08
N VAL A 91 -18.23 -9.02 19.32
CA VAL A 91 -18.03 -10.45 19.08
C VAL A 91 -16.56 -10.81 19.20
N VAL A 92 -16.26 -12.09 19.42
CA VAL A 92 -14.87 -12.57 19.40
C VAL A 92 -14.39 -12.63 17.95
N PRO A 93 -13.35 -11.85 17.55
CA PRO A 93 -12.82 -11.94 16.20
C PRO A 93 -12.09 -13.27 15.99
N ARG A 94 -12.34 -13.92 14.86
CA ARG A 94 -11.47 -14.99 14.35
C ARG A 94 -10.46 -14.36 13.41
N ASP A 95 -9.23 -14.21 13.87
CA ASP A 95 -8.19 -13.56 13.08
C ASP A 95 -7.51 -14.48 12.08
N ASP A 96 -7.43 -15.78 12.32
CA ASP A 96 -6.77 -16.78 11.46
C ASP A 96 -7.69 -17.31 10.34
N PHE A 97 -8.49 -16.43 9.75
CA PHE A 97 -9.60 -16.81 8.87
C PHE A 97 -9.17 -17.39 7.51
N PHE A 98 -7.90 -17.25 7.09
CA PHE A 98 -7.33 -17.98 5.95
C PHE A 98 -6.64 -19.30 6.35
N GLY A 99 -6.51 -19.59 7.65
CA GLY A 99 -5.79 -20.77 8.12
C GLY A 99 -4.27 -20.63 7.96
N THR A 100 -3.56 -21.71 7.67
CA THR A 100 -2.09 -21.65 7.53
C THR A 100 -1.70 -20.98 6.21
N ARG A 101 -0.69 -20.11 6.24
CA ARG A 101 -0.12 -19.50 5.02
C ARG A 101 0.26 -20.58 4.00
N PRO A 102 -0.04 -20.40 2.70
CA PRO A 102 0.42 -21.30 1.65
C PRO A 102 1.94 -21.49 1.66
N HIS A 103 2.40 -22.62 1.11
CA HIS A 103 3.83 -22.88 0.92
C HIS A 103 4.49 -21.73 0.14
N VAL A 104 5.77 -21.44 0.43
CA VAL A 104 6.52 -20.31 -0.17
C VAL A 104 6.62 -20.37 -1.71
N ASP A 105 6.42 -21.55 -2.29
CA ASP A 105 6.40 -21.79 -3.74
C ASP A 105 4.99 -22.05 -4.29
N THR A 106 3.94 -21.72 -3.55
CA THR A 106 2.57 -21.86 -4.05
C THR A 106 2.31 -20.79 -5.11
N GLU A 107 1.97 -21.22 -6.32
CA GLU A 107 1.65 -20.37 -7.46
C GLU A 107 0.14 -20.27 -7.64
N ALA A 108 -0.33 -19.11 -8.08
CA ALA A 108 -1.71 -18.91 -8.51
C ALA A 108 -1.83 -18.99 -10.03
N ASP A 109 -2.80 -19.75 -10.52
CA ASP A 109 -3.22 -19.75 -11.92
C ASP A 109 -4.02 -18.48 -12.22
N ILE A 110 -3.30 -17.44 -12.65
CA ILE A 110 -3.86 -16.13 -13.02
C ILE A 110 -4.90 -16.28 -14.13
N GLN A 111 -4.67 -17.16 -15.10
CA GLN A 111 -5.59 -17.34 -16.21
C GLN A 111 -6.91 -17.95 -15.74
N MET A 112 -6.86 -18.97 -14.88
CA MET A 112 -8.07 -19.53 -14.27
C MET A 112 -8.84 -18.50 -13.45
N ILE A 113 -8.13 -17.65 -12.68
CA ILE A 113 -8.77 -16.56 -11.93
C ILE A 113 -9.50 -15.61 -12.88
N VAL A 114 -8.85 -15.20 -13.97
CA VAL A 114 -9.48 -14.34 -14.98
C VAL A 114 -10.71 -15.03 -15.57
N GLU A 115 -10.60 -16.26 -16.04
CA GLU A 115 -11.70 -16.99 -16.68
C GLU A 115 -12.90 -17.19 -15.76
N GLU A 116 -12.68 -17.49 -14.48
CA GLU A 116 -13.77 -17.71 -13.53
C GLU A 116 -14.46 -16.42 -13.10
N CYS A 117 -13.69 -15.35 -12.90
CA CYS A 117 -14.22 -14.07 -12.43
C CYS A 117 -14.75 -13.17 -13.56
N ARG A 118 -14.19 -13.26 -14.77
CA ARG A 118 -14.60 -12.46 -15.93
C ARG A 118 -15.50 -13.23 -16.89
N GLY A 119 -15.15 -14.48 -17.20
CA GLY A 119 -15.56 -15.17 -18.42
C GLY A 119 -14.50 -15.08 -19.53
N SER A 120 -14.84 -15.65 -20.70
CA SER A 120 -13.94 -15.68 -21.86
C SER A 120 -13.75 -14.30 -22.51
N TYR A 121 -12.77 -14.15 -23.39
CA TYR A 121 -12.61 -12.93 -24.18
C TYR A 121 -13.77 -12.67 -25.14
N ASP A 122 -14.44 -13.73 -25.60
CA ASP A 122 -15.63 -13.64 -26.45
C ASP A 122 -16.89 -13.23 -25.66
N GLY A 123 -16.88 -13.41 -24.34
CA GLY A 123 -18.00 -13.11 -23.44
C GLY A 123 -17.52 -12.67 -22.05
N LEU A 124 -17.55 -11.36 -21.80
CA LEU A 124 -17.26 -10.75 -20.50
C LEU A 124 -18.46 -10.84 -19.54
N GLU A 125 -18.94 -12.06 -19.33
CA GLU A 125 -20.27 -12.31 -18.79
C GLU A 125 -20.35 -12.20 -17.26
N LYS A 126 -19.25 -12.40 -16.53
CA LYS A 126 -19.25 -12.54 -15.06
C LYS A 126 -18.61 -11.38 -14.29
N MET A 127 -17.96 -10.45 -14.98
CA MET A 127 -17.23 -9.31 -14.37
C MET A 127 -18.07 -8.42 -13.44
N ARG A 128 -19.40 -8.46 -13.56
CA ARG A 128 -20.34 -7.73 -12.70
C ARG A 128 -20.80 -8.52 -11.47
N ASP A 129 -20.62 -9.84 -11.46
CA ASP A 129 -20.88 -10.71 -10.31
C ASP A 129 -19.65 -10.77 -9.38
N VAL A 130 -19.41 -9.65 -8.70
CA VAL A 130 -18.27 -9.52 -7.78
C VAL A 130 -18.38 -10.47 -6.60
N PHE A 131 -19.61 -10.72 -6.10
CA PHE A 131 -19.82 -11.67 -5.01
C PHE A 131 -19.44 -13.10 -5.43
N GLY A 132 -19.87 -13.55 -6.61
CA GLY A 132 -19.51 -14.86 -7.14
C GLY A 132 -18.00 -15.05 -7.29
N CYS A 133 -17.29 -14.03 -7.79
CA CYS A 133 -15.82 -14.06 -7.86
C CYS A 133 -15.18 -14.10 -6.47
N LEU A 134 -15.62 -13.29 -5.49
CA LEU A 134 -15.10 -13.35 -4.12
C LEU A 134 -15.32 -14.72 -3.45
N GLU A 135 -16.47 -15.34 -3.68
CA GLU A 135 -16.75 -16.71 -3.22
C GLU A 135 -15.79 -17.73 -3.85
N PHE A 136 -15.51 -17.63 -5.16
CA PHE A 136 -14.51 -18.45 -5.81
C PHE A 136 -13.11 -18.21 -5.21
N LEU A 137 -12.68 -16.96 -5.11
CA LEU A 137 -11.38 -16.58 -4.56
C LEU A 137 -11.21 -17.02 -3.10
N SER A 138 -12.27 -17.05 -2.30
CA SER A 138 -12.18 -17.43 -0.88
C SER A 138 -12.38 -18.92 -0.60
N LYS A 139 -13.14 -19.64 -1.42
CA LYS A 139 -13.55 -21.04 -1.13
C LYS A 139 -13.02 -22.07 -2.12
N LYS A 140 -12.31 -21.64 -3.17
CA LYS A 140 -11.81 -22.50 -4.25
C LYS A 140 -10.31 -22.35 -4.49
N GLU A 141 -9.55 -22.05 -3.44
CA GLU A 141 -8.08 -21.98 -3.51
C GLU A 141 -7.47 -23.24 -4.12
N GLU A 142 -8.02 -24.43 -3.81
CA GLU A 142 -7.55 -25.70 -4.37
C GLU A 142 -7.67 -25.82 -5.90
N ARG A 143 -8.47 -24.96 -6.53
CA ARG A 143 -8.63 -24.94 -7.99
C ARG A 143 -7.52 -24.14 -8.67
N TYR A 144 -7.10 -23.03 -8.07
CA TYR A 144 -6.18 -22.08 -8.70
C TYR A 144 -4.84 -21.95 -7.98
N TYR A 145 -4.65 -22.52 -6.78
CA TYR A 145 -3.36 -22.67 -6.15
C TYR A 145 -2.73 -24.00 -6.49
N VAL A 146 -1.51 -23.94 -7.01
CA VAL A 146 -0.71 -25.09 -7.38
C VAL A 146 0.63 -24.97 -6.68
N LEU A 147 1.08 -26.06 -6.06
CA LEU A 147 2.46 -26.19 -5.64
C LEU A 147 3.21 -26.91 -6.76
N PRO A 148 4.12 -26.24 -7.50
CA PRO A 148 4.87 -26.89 -8.56
C PRO A 148 5.70 -28.07 -8.08
N GLU A 149 6.01 -28.96 -9.01
CA GLU A 149 7.04 -29.98 -8.84
C GLU A 149 8.35 -29.31 -8.40
N GLN A 150 9.13 -29.99 -7.57
CA GLN A 150 10.28 -29.35 -6.91
C GLN A 150 11.20 -28.64 -7.90
N VAL A 151 11.52 -29.29 -9.03
CA VAL A 151 12.42 -28.76 -10.06
C VAL A 151 11.94 -27.46 -10.70
N ASP A 152 10.64 -27.18 -10.65
CA ASP A 152 10.01 -26.00 -11.24
C ASP A 152 9.72 -24.91 -10.21
N ARG A 153 10.04 -25.14 -8.92
CA ARG A 153 9.77 -24.17 -7.85
C ARG A 153 10.66 -22.94 -7.95
N ALA A 154 10.08 -21.79 -7.66
CA ALA A 154 10.80 -20.52 -7.55
C ALA A 154 11.93 -20.55 -6.49
N SER A 155 11.85 -21.39 -5.47
CA SER A 155 12.93 -21.59 -4.48
C SER A 155 14.14 -22.38 -5.01
N GLU A 156 13.98 -23.16 -6.08
CA GLU A 156 15.07 -23.94 -6.68
C GLU A 156 15.78 -23.18 -7.82
N GLN A 157 15.19 -22.09 -8.32
CA GLN A 157 15.79 -21.30 -9.39
C GLN A 157 17.08 -20.60 -8.93
N ASN A 158 17.96 -20.29 -9.89
CA ASN A 158 19.11 -19.43 -9.64
C ASN A 158 18.62 -17.99 -9.41
N PRO A 159 18.90 -17.36 -8.24
CA PRO A 159 18.37 -16.04 -7.92
C PRO A 159 18.71 -14.95 -8.94
N ARG A 160 19.82 -15.12 -9.66
CA ARG A 160 20.28 -14.18 -10.70
C ARG A 160 19.45 -14.23 -11.98
N LYS A 161 18.57 -15.22 -12.11
CA LYS A 161 17.64 -15.38 -13.23
C LYS A 161 16.19 -15.12 -12.82
N ALA A 162 15.95 -14.78 -11.56
CA ALA A 162 14.62 -14.47 -11.08
C ALA A 162 14.06 -13.21 -11.75
N GLU A 163 12.75 -13.07 -11.64
CA GLU A 163 11.96 -12.05 -12.31
C GLU A 163 12.19 -10.64 -11.76
N TYR A 164 12.88 -10.54 -10.62
CA TYR A 164 13.07 -9.31 -9.85
C TYR A 164 14.56 -8.98 -9.70
N LEU A 165 14.85 -7.68 -9.67
CA LEU A 165 16.19 -7.23 -9.34
C LEU A 165 16.46 -7.42 -7.84
N ASP A 166 17.63 -7.95 -7.47
CA ASP A 166 18.00 -8.23 -6.08
C ASP A 166 17.06 -9.25 -5.39
N ALA A 167 16.63 -10.27 -6.13
CA ALA A 167 15.70 -11.29 -5.64
C ALA A 167 16.28 -12.15 -4.50
N ASP A 168 17.60 -12.11 -4.27
CA ASP A 168 18.24 -12.77 -3.12
C ASP A 168 18.43 -11.85 -1.92
N GLY A 169 18.24 -10.53 -2.05
CA GLY A 169 18.53 -9.55 -1.01
C GLY A 169 20.03 -9.35 -0.74
N HIS A 170 20.90 -9.85 -1.63
CA HIS A 170 22.36 -9.82 -1.53
C HIS A 170 23.00 -9.25 -2.80
N GLY A 171 22.28 -8.41 -3.54
CA GLY A 171 22.74 -7.78 -4.78
C GLY A 171 22.85 -8.75 -5.95
N ASN A 172 22.00 -9.78 -6.02
CA ASN A 172 22.05 -10.85 -7.02
C ASN A 172 23.42 -11.57 -7.04
N THR A 173 23.97 -11.86 -5.87
CA THR A 173 25.27 -12.53 -5.73
C THR A 173 25.16 -14.02 -5.40
N LEU A 174 24.03 -14.46 -4.84
CA LEU A 174 23.81 -15.85 -4.51
C LEU A 174 23.53 -16.70 -5.76
N LYS A 175 23.93 -17.97 -5.68
CA LYS A 175 23.68 -18.97 -6.75
C LYS A 175 22.42 -19.80 -6.50
N HIS A 176 22.02 -19.91 -5.23
CA HIS A 176 20.88 -20.69 -4.75
C HIS A 176 20.23 -19.94 -3.59
N TYR A 177 18.93 -20.13 -3.43
CA TYR A 177 18.23 -19.70 -2.22
C TYR A 177 18.54 -20.63 -1.04
N VAL A 178 18.19 -20.19 0.16
CA VAL A 178 18.23 -21.04 1.35
C VAL A 178 17.11 -22.07 1.25
N SER A 179 17.35 -23.30 1.70
CA SER A 179 16.32 -24.35 1.67
C SER A 179 15.12 -23.99 2.57
N PRO A 180 13.90 -24.48 2.30
CA PRO A 180 12.74 -24.17 3.14
C PRO A 180 12.92 -24.58 4.61
N GLY A 181 13.65 -25.66 4.87
CA GLY A 181 13.93 -26.14 6.23
C GLY A 181 14.96 -25.29 6.99
N ASP A 182 15.84 -24.60 6.28
CA ASP A 182 16.88 -23.72 6.85
C ASP A 182 16.44 -22.25 6.93
N ALA A 183 15.29 -21.92 6.34
CA ALA A 183 14.70 -20.59 6.37
C ALA A 183 14.38 -20.17 7.81
N LYS A 184 14.78 -18.94 8.17
CA LYS A 184 14.60 -18.42 9.52
C LYS A 184 13.43 -17.44 9.58
N PRO A 185 12.56 -17.54 10.60
CA PRO A 185 11.50 -16.56 10.80
C PRO A 185 12.09 -15.18 11.12
N PRO A 186 11.31 -14.10 10.91
CA PRO A 186 11.72 -12.77 11.32
C PRO A 186 11.85 -12.68 12.85
N SER A 187 12.68 -11.75 13.31
CA SER A 187 12.87 -11.44 14.73
C SER A 187 12.97 -9.92 14.94
N LYS A 188 13.11 -9.46 16.19
CA LYS A 188 13.22 -8.03 16.50
C LYS A 188 14.37 -7.32 15.77
N SER A 189 15.45 -8.04 15.46
CA SER A 189 16.67 -7.48 14.88
C SER A 189 17.00 -8.00 13.47
N ASN A 190 16.24 -8.96 12.94
CA ASN A 190 16.50 -9.57 11.65
C ASN A 190 15.19 -9.77 10.87
N THR A 191 15.18 -9.50 9.57
CA THR A 191 14.02 -9.65 8.68
C THR A 191 13.65 -11.11 8.40
N GLY A 192 14.47 -12.07 8.84
CA GLY A 192 14.34 -13.48 8.52
C GLY A 192 15.05 -13.83 7.22
N THR A 193 14.89 -15.08 6.79
CA THR A 193 15.51 -15.58 5.56
C THR A 193 14.44 -16.19 4.67
N CYS A 194 14.32 -15.70 3.44
CA CYS A 194 13.39 -16.26 2.47
C CYS A 194 14.00 -17.51 1.81
N SER A 195 13.16 -18.54 1.64
CA SER A 195 13.46 -19.66 0.75
C SER A 195 12.82 -19.42 -0.61
N GLY A 196 13.42 -18.54 -1.41
CA GLY A 196 12.95 -18.16 -2.73
C GLY A 196 13.09 -16.66 -3.01
N PRO A 197 12.47 -16.16 -4.10
CA PRO A 197 12.61 -14.77 -4.51
C PRO A 197 12.04 -13.81 -3.45
N ILE A 198 12.85 -12.83 -3.07
CA ILE A 198 12.44 -11.68 -2.29
C ILE A 198 11.82 -10.66 -3.26
N ILE A 199 10.53 -10.39 -3.09
CA ILE A 199 9.75 -9.59 -4.03
C ILE A 199 9.71 -8.13 -3.57
N PRO A 200 10.06 -7.15 -4.43
CA PRO A 200 9.91 -5.76 -4.08
C PRO A 200 8.45 -5.29 -4.27
N TYR A 201 7.92 -4.62 -3.25
CA TYR A 201 6.60 -4.00 -3.24
C TYR A 201 6.83 -2.49 -3.29
N HIS A 202 6.34 -1.84 -4.33
CA HIS A 202 6.61 -0.44 -4.60
C HIS A 202 5.37 0.40 -4.32
N VAL A 203 5.58 1.51 -3.61
CA VAL A 203 4.57 2.54 -3.43
C VAL A 203 5.20 3.91 -3.65
N TYR A 204 4.47 4.82 -4.28
CA TYR A 204 4.89 6.19 -4.50
C TYR A 204 4.19 7.12 -3.51
N TRP A 205 4.92 8.08 -2.94
CA TRP A 205 4.36 9.06 -2.03
C TRP A 205 4.94 10.45 -2.24
N ALA A 206 4.05 11.45 -2.22
CA ALA A 206 4.41 12.85 -2.26
C ALA A 206 3.76 13.58 -1.08
N GLY A 207 4.59 14.09 -0.16
CA GLY A 207 4.14 14.84 1.01
C GLY A 207 4.52 14.20 2.35
N PRO A 208 4.08 14.79 3.48
CA PRO A 208 4.28 14.22 4.80
C PRO A 208 3.51 12.91 4.97
N ALA A 209 3.93 12.07 5.90
CA ALA A 209 3.18 10.87 6.25
C ALA A 209 1.85 11.24 6.92
N THR A 210 0.82 10.46 6.58
CA THR A 210 -0.53 10.59 7.13
C THR A 210 -0.99 9.23 7.62
N TRP A 211 -2.16 9.18 8.26
CA TRP A 211 -2.76 7.90 8.64
C TRP A 211 -2.95 6.95 7.44
N ARG A 212 -2.99 7.45 6.18
CA ARG A 212 -3.04 6.59 4.98
C ARG A 212 -1.77 5.80 4.75
N LEU A 213 -0.64 6.49 4.78
CA LEU A 213 0.66 5.84 4.73
C LEU A 213 0.76 4.83 5.88
N GLU A 214 0.27 5.20 7.07
CA GLU A 214 0.26 4.29 8.20
C GLU A 214 -0.56 3.03 7.94
N VAL A 215 -1.80 3.15 7.47
CA VAL A 215 -2.67 1.98 7.24
C VAL A 215 -2.16 1.12 6.09
N PHE A 216 -1.61 1.73 5.04
CA PHE A 216 -0.96 1.00 3.94
C PHE A 216 0.21 0.16 4.46
N VAL A 217 1.18 0.79 5.14
CA VAL A 217 2.36 0.12 5.69
C VAL A 217 1.95 -0.98 6.67
N LYS A 218 1.02 -0.71 7.58
CA LYS A 218 0.54 -1.71 8.54
C LYS A 218 -0.21 -2.86 7.85
N SER A 219 -1.03 -2.61 6.82
CA SER A 219 -1.71 -3.67 6.06
C SER A 219 -0.73 -4.58 5.33
N TYR A 220 0.36 -4.03 4.79
CA TYR A 220 1.46 -4.80 4.23
C TYR A 220 2.09 -5.74 5.28
N PHE A 221 2.48 -5.21 6.43
CA PHE A 221 3.12 -6.02 7.48
C PHE A 221 2.17 -7.02 8.14
N TYR A 222 0.86 -6.73 8.15
CA TYR A 222 -0.16 -7.62 8.66
C TYR A 222 -0.34 -8.84 7.73
N THR A 223 -0.24 -8.67 6.42
CA THR A 223 -0.67 -9.72 5.46
C THR A 223 0.46 -10.45 4.73
N GLN A 224 1.54 -9.76 4.38
CA GLN A 224 2.56 -10.29 3.47
C GLN A 224 3.57 -11.22 4.18
N ASN A 225 4.20 -12.10 3.40
CA ASN A 225 5.29 -12.97 3.87
C ASN A 225 6.60 -12.18 4.03
N ILE A 226 6.81 -11.60 5.22
CA ILE A 226 7.86 -10.61 5.50
C ILE A 226 9.28 -11.05 5.13
N PRO A 227 9.76 -12.27 5.44
CA PRO A 227 11.08 -12.71 4.98
C PRO A 227 11.26 -12.60 3.46
N CYS A 228 10.18 -12.83 2.70
CA CYS A 228 10.15 -12.93 1.24
C CYS A 228 9.62 -11.69 0.51
N SER A 229 9.43 -10.57 1.21
CA SER A 229 8.94 -9.33 0.62
C SER A 229 9.73 -8.13 1.14
N ARG A 230 9.88 -7.07 0.34
CA ARG A 230 10.48 -5.80 0.79
C ARG A 230 9.64 -4.62 0.36
N LEU A 231 9.30 -3.72 1.29
CA LEU A 231 8.52 -2.53 0.97
C LEU A 231 9.44 -1.37 0.57
N TRP A 232 9.22 -0.81 -0.61
CA TRP A 232 10.00 0.27 -1.18
C TRP A 232 9.09 1.48 -1.35
N LEU A 233 9.30 2.47 -0.48
CA LEU A 233 8.57 3.73 -0.49
C LEU A 233 9.37 4.77 -1.26
N TRP A 234 8.86 5.15 -2.43
CA TRP A 234 9.48 6.13 -3.32
C TRP A 234 8.97 7.52 -3.03
N ALA A 235 9.81 8.35 -2.40
CA ALA A 235 9.49 9.73 -2.03
C ALA A 235 9.82 10.69 -3.18
N ASP A 236 8.86 11.54 -3.58
CA ASP A 236 9.02 12.50 -4.69
C ASP A 236 10.08 13.58 -4.41
N THR A 237 11.30 13.37 -4.92
CA THR A 237 12.41 14.32 -4.78
C THR A 237 12.50 15.36 -5.89
N ASP A 238 11.75 15.20 -6.98
CA ASP A 238 11.64 16.23 -8.01
C ASP A 238 10.87 17.45 -7.48
N ARG A 239 9.80 17.21 -6.72
CA ARG A 239 9.07 18.30 -6.04
C ARG A 239 9.73 18.75 -4.74
N ALA A 240 10.33 17.81 -4.02
CA ALA A 240 10.83 18.00 -2.67
C ALA A 240 12.21 17.35 -2.51
N PRO A 241 13.31 18.04 -2.88
CA PRO A 241 14.66 17.45 -2.90
C PRO A 241 15.12 16.79 -1.59
N ASP A 242 14.57 17.23 -0.46
CA ASP A 242 14.82 16.71 0.89
C ASP A 242 13.75 15.73 1.40
N ALA A 243 12.85 15.22 0.55
CA ALA A 243 11.70 14.40 0.95
C ALA A 243 12.11 13.16 1.75
N VAL A 244 13.15 12.45 1.31
CA VAL A 244 13.68 11.27 2.01
C VAL A 244 14.23 11.66 3.39
N GLU A 245 15.05 12.70 3.47
CA GLU A 245 15.62 13.18 4.74
C GLU A 245 14.49 13.61 5.69
N ARG A 246 13.53 14.39 5.22
CA ARG A 246 12.38 14.85 6.01
C ARG A 246 11.57 13.68 6.55
N MET A 247 11.27 12.68 5.71
CA MET A 247 10.52 11.50 6.13
C MET A 247 11.25 10.71 7.22
N LEU A 248 12.57 10.54 7.09
CA LEU A 248 13.38 9.75 8.02
C LEU A 248 13.73 10.47 9.33
N THR A 249 13.77 11.81 9.34
CA THR A 249 14.32 12.58 10.48
C THR A 249 13.36 13.59 11.09
N LYS A 250 12.32 14.01 10.38
CA LYS A 250 11.45 15.13 10.78
C LYS A 250 9.97 14.77 10.80
N ASP A 251 9.56 13.70 10.13
CA ASP A 251 8.16 13.29 10.05
C ASP A 251 7.74 12.51 11.31
N PRO A 252 6.83 13.07 12.14
CA PRO A 252 6.46 12.47 13.42
C PRO A 252 5.61 11.21 13.25
N LEU A 253 4.81 11.11 12.18
CA LEU A 253 4.01 9.92 11.96
C LEU A 253 4.89 8.79 11.46
N PHE A 254 5.78 9.07 10.50
CA PHE A 254 6.70 8.06 9.96
C PHE A 254 7.72 7.56 10.97
N ALA A 255 8.04 8.37 12.01
CA ALA A 255 8.98 8.00 13.07
C ALA A 255 8.67 6.63 13.73
N ARG A 256 7.39 6.21 13.75
CA ARG A 256 6.95 4.90 14.28
C ARG A 256 7.46 3.71 13.47
N PHE A 257 7.82 3.91 12.21
CA PHE A 257 8.30 2.88 11.30
C PHE A 257 9.83 2.84 11.17
N LEU A 258 10.56 3.77 11.81
CA LEU A 258 12.02 3.78 11.78
C LEU A 258 12.66 2.46 12.21
N PRO A 259 12.15 1.71 13.22
CA PRO A 259 12.70 0.39 13.54
C PRO A 259 12.63 -0.62 12.38
N LEU A 260 11.61 -0.51 11.52
CA LEU A 260 11.46 -1.36 10.33
C LEU A 260 12.38 -0.91 9.19
N VAL A 261 12.64 0.40 9.08
CA VAL A 261 13.68 0.92 8.18
C VAL A 261 15.07 0.45 8.62
N GLU A 262 15.37 0.53 9.91
CA GLU A 262 16.64 0.10 10.51
C GLU A 262 16.89 -1.40 10.34
N ARG A 263 15.85 -2.23 10.52
CA ARG A 263 15.92 -3.67 10.30
C ARG A 263 16.04 -4.04 8.82
N GLY A 264 15.59 -3.17 7.91
CA GLY A 264 15.68 -3.34 6.46
C GLY A 264 14.40 -3.84 5.79
N ASP A 265 13.25 -3.81 6.47
CA ASP A 265 11.97 -4.17 5.88
C ASP A 265 11.43 -3.11 4.92
N ILE A 266 11.67 -1.84 5.27
CA ILE A 266 11.23 -0.66 4.49
C ILE A 266 12.46 0.04 3.93
N LYS A 267 12.51 0.23 2.62
CA LYS A 267 13.46 1.11 1.93
C LYS A 267 12.75 2.41 1.56
N VAL A 268 13.21 3.54 2.09
CA VAL A 268 12.77 4.88 1.66
C VAL A 268 13.72 5.36 0.58
N LEU A 269 13.24 5.49 -0.65
CA LEU A 269 14.03 5.74 -1.84
C LEU A 269 13.66 7.08 -2.47
N PRO A 270 14.63 7.82 -3.04
CA PRO A 270 14.32 9.04 -3.77
C PRO A 270 13.72 8.69 -5.14
N TRP A 271 12.54 9.23 -5.44
CA TRP A 271 12.03 9.27 -6.79
C TRP A 271 12.53 10.54 -7.49
N LYS A 272 13.27 10.33 -8.58
CA LYS A 272 13.70 11.39 -9.48
C LYS A 272 13.47 10.93 -10.91
N PHE A 273 12.73 11.71 -11.68
CA PHE A 273 12.37 11.35 -13.03
C PHE A 273 13.62 11.11 -13.89
N PRO A 274 13.82 9.90 -14.43
CA PRO A 274 15.01 9.60 -15.21
C PRO A 274 14.96 10.31 -16.57
N THR A 275 16.13 10.64 -17.12
CA THR A 275 16.24 11.22 -18.47
C THR A 275 16.36 10.16 -19.57
N ARG A 276 16.67 8.93 -19.17
CA ARG A 276 16.72 7.74 -20.02
C ARG A 276 16.61 6.49 -19.17
N MET A 277 16.16 5.39 -19.77
CA MET A 277 16.16 4.06 -19.15
C MET A 277 16.84 3.04 -20.07
N PRO A 278 17.63 2.11 -19.51
CA PRO A 278 18.26 1.07 -20.31
C PRO A 278 17.17 0.14 -20.85
N LEU A 279 17.35 -0.36 -22.07
CA LEU A 279 16.52 -1.42 -22.63
C LEU A 279 17.36 -2.68 -22.90
N PRO A 280 16.80 -3.87 -22.66
CA PRO A 280 17.48 -5.14 -22.94
C PRO A 280 17.76 -5.27 -24.45
N LYS A 281 18.97 -5.70 -24.82
CA LYS A 281 19.35 -5.82 -26.25
C LYS A 281 18.82 -7.08 -26.90
N GLU A 282 18.43 -8.05 -26.08
CA GLU A 282 17.98 -9.37 -26.54
C GLU A 282 16.62 -9.30 -27.26
N PHE A 283 15.87 -8.21 -27.07
CA PHE A 283 14.55 -8.02 -27.66
C PHE A 283 14.54 -6.90 -28.70
N ASP A 284 13.58 -6.96 -29.62
CA ASP A 284 13.30 -5.84 -30.51
C ASP A 284 12.65 -4.70 -29.72
N ASN A 285 13.38 -3.59 -29.60
CA ASN A 285 12.90 -2.38 -28.93
C ASN A 285 12.29 -1.37 -29.91
N THR A 286 12.08 -1.74 -31.18
CA THR A 286 11.56 -0.84 -32.22
C THR A 286 10.06 -1.01 -32.47
N ASP A 287 9.40 -1.86 -31.68
CA ASP A 287 7.99 -2.19 -31.80
C ASP A 287 7.64 -2.65 -33.23
N GLY A 288 8.53 -3.44 -33.84
CA GLY A 288 8.38 -3.95 -35.21
C GLY A 288 8.65 -2.93 -36.34
N VAL A 289 8.92 -1.66 -36.03
CA VAL A 289 9.21 -0.62 -37.05
C VAL A 289 10.62 -0.76 -37.64
N GLY A 290 11.54 -1.34 -36.88
CA GLY A 290 12.94 -1.54 -37.24
C GLY A 290 13.84 -0.36 -36.88
N TYR A 291 15.14 -0.66 -36.84
CA TYR A 291 16.19 0.33 -36.58
C TYR A 291 16.50 1.17 -37.83
N TYR A 292 17.05 2.36 -37.64
CA TYR A 292 17.52 3.21 -38.74
C TYR A 292 18.62 2.50 -39.55
N LYS A 293 18.50 2.54 -40.89
CA LYS A 293 19.51 1.99 -41.81
C LYS A 293 20.90 2.61 -41.61
N THR A 294 20.92 3.90 -41.28
CA THR A 294 22.14 4.64 -40.91
C THR A 294 21.93 5.22 -39.53
N LYS A 295 22.78 4.82 -38.57
CA LYS A 295 22.75 5.38 -37.21
C LYS A 295 22.98 6.90 -37.24
N GLY A 296 22.35 7.61 -36.31
CA GLY A 296 22.57 9.03 -36.12
C GLY A 296 24.03 9.35 -35.78
N LYS A 297 24.46 10.59 -36.01
CA LYS A 297 25.80 11.04 -35.62
C LYS A 297 25.96 10.95 -34.09
N PRO A 298 27.12 10.50 -33.57
CA PRO A 298 27.36 10.46 -32.14
C PRO A 298 27.23 11.85 -31.50
N ASN A 299 26.55 11.93 -30.35
CA ASN A 299 26.53 13.14 -29.54
C ASN A 299 27.85 13.30 -28.75
N ALA A 300 27.95 14.35 -27.92
CA ALA A 300 29.14 14.61 -27.10
C ALA A 300 29.51 13.49 -26.11
N ARG A 301 28.58 12.56 -25.82
CA ARG A 301 28.80 11.37 -24.98
C ARG A 301 29.08 10.10 -25.80
N GLY A 302 29.19 10.21 -27.13
CA GLY A 302 29.37 9.07 -28.04
C GLY A 302 28.09 8.27 -28.29
N GLU A 303 26.91 8.79 -27.91
CA GLU A 303 25.64 8.09 -28.08
C GLU A 303 25.05 8.38 -29.46
N MET A 304 24.52 7.35 -30.12
CA MET A 304 23.95 7.45 -31.47
C MET A 304 22.46 7.17 -31.44
N ALA A 305 21.66 7.98 -32.13
CA ALA A 305 20.25 7.66 -32.33
C ALA A 305 20.11 6.43 -33.26
N ILE A 306 19.38 5.42 -32.82
CA ILE A 306 19.23 4.15 -33.55
C ILE A 306 17.80 3.87 -34.02
N ALA A 307 16.80 4.50 -33.38
CA ALA A 307 15.41 4.50 -33.78
C ALA A 307 14.74 5.72 -33.13
N ASP A 308 13.46 5.95 -33.42
CA ASP A 308 12.73 7.05 -32.79
C ASP A 308 12.71 6.87 -31.27
N GLY A 309 13.10 7.90 -30.52
CA GLY A 309 13.24 7.86 -29.06
C GLY A 309 14.32 6.91 -28.49
N LEU A 310 15.10 6.21 -29.32
CA LEU A 310 16.16 5.29 -28.88
C LEU A 310 17.56 5.80 -29.21
N ILE A 311 18.44 5.63 -28.24
CA ILE A 311 19.87 5.86 -28.40
C ILE A 311 20.66 4.60 -28.02
N GLU A 312 21.82 4.43 -28.64
CA GLU A 312 22.81 3.42 -28.31
C GLU A 312 24.07 4.11 -27.80
N ASP A 313 24.61 3.66 -26.67
CA ASP A 313 25.90 4.16 -26.19
C ASP A 313 27.09 3.43 -26.84
N HIS A 314 28.30 3.87 -26.51
CA HIS A 314 29.54 3.31 -27.05
C HIS A 314 29.83 1.85 -26.62
N HIS A 315 29.15 1.33 -25.59
CA HIS A 315 29.17 -0.08 -25.20
C HIS A 315 28.03 -0.88 -25.88
N GLY A 316 27.30 -0.22 -26.78
CA GLY A 316 26.17 -0.78 -27.51
C GLY A 316 24.88 -0.86 -26.69
N GLN A 317 24.84 -0.41 -25.42
CA GLN A 317 23.63 -0.45 -24.58
C GLN A 317 22.56 0.44 -25.20
N GLN A 318 21.36 -0.11 -25.38
CA GLN A 318 20.22 0.64 -25.88
C GLN A 318 19.53 1.36 -24.72
N TRP A 319 19.04 2.56 -24.99
CA TRP A 319 18.33 3.37 -24.02
C TRP A 319 17.11 4.00 -24.67
N VAL A 320 15.99 4.00 -23.96
CA VAL A 320 14.85 4.86 -24.29
C VAL A 320 15.06 6.22 -23.64
N THR A 321 14.91 7.28 -24.42
CA THR A 321 15.04 8.66 -23.93
C THR A 321 13.73 9.13 -23.32
N LEU A 322 13.79 9.68 -22.11
CA LEU A 322 12.66 10.23 -21.38
C LEU A 322 12.80 11.75 -21.33
N THR A 323 12.14 12.46 -22.25
CA THR A 323 12.20 13.94 -22.28
C THR A 323 11.05 14.55 -21.46
N PRO A 324 11.32 15.22 -20.32
CA PRO A 324 10.27 15.70 -19.41
C PRO A 324 9.35 16.79 -19.97
N LYS A 325 9.61 17.29 -21.18
CA LYS A 325 8.91 18.42 -21.80
C LYS A 325 7.40 18.20 -21.98
N GLN A 326 6.91 16.99 -21.73
CA GLN A 326 5.52 16.55 -21.98
C GLN A 326 4.80 16.05 -20.73
N MET A 327 5.41 16.05 -19.55
CA MET A 327 4.74 15.57 -18.34
C MET A 327 3.76 16.60 -17.75
N THR A 328 2.63 16.11 -17.27
CA THR A 328 1.70 16.85 -16.43
C THR A 328 2.20 16.87 -14.97
N PHE A 329 2.05 18.00 -14.28
CA PHE A 329 2.58 18.19 -12.92
C PHE A 329 1.64 17.73 -11.80
N PHE A 330 0.66 16.85 -12.08
CA PHE A 330 -0.24 16.32 -11.04
C PHE A 330 0.33 15.04 -10.42
N PRO A 331 0.34 14.87 -9.09
CA PRO A 331 0.91 13.68 -8.44
C PRO A 331 0.37 12.36 -9.00
N GLN A 332 -0.94 12.30 -9.31
CA GLN A 332 -1.60 11.11 -9.87
C GLN A 332 -1.07 10.76 -11.26
N ALA A 333 -0.86 11.75 -12.12
CA ALA A 333 -0.29 11.50 -13.44
C ALA A 333 1.20 11.13 -13.37
N ILE A 334 1.91 11.62 -12.35
CA ILE A 334 3.28 11.19 -12.07
C ILE A 334 3.29 9.73 -11.60
N SER A 335 2.40 9.32 -10.70
CA SER A 335 2.32 7.92 -10.23
C SER A 335 2.05 6.92 -11.35
N ASP A 336 1.25 7.31 -12.36
CA ASP A 336 1.07 6.50 -13.57
C ASP A 336 2.40 6.25 -14.28
N THR A 337 3.29 7.23 -14.37
CA THR A 337 4.59 7.03 -15.01
C THR A 337 5.58 6.29 -14.11
N VAL A 338 5.57 6.61 -12.82
CA VAL A 338 6.44 6.02 -11.79
C VAL A 338 6.34 4.49 -11.80
N ARG A 339 5.12 3.95 -11.81
CA ARG A 339 4.89 2.50 -11.73
C ARG A 339 5.51 1.73 -12.90
N PHE A 340 5.37 2.20 -14.15
CA PHE A 340 5.98 1.51 -15.30
C PHE A 340 7.50 1.59 -15.28
N ILE A 341 8.08 2.74 -14.89
CA ILE A 341 9.54 2.93 -14.84
C ILE A 341 10.16 2.05 -13.74
N ILE A 342 9.60 2.08 -12.53
CA ILE A 342 10.12 1.30 -11.40
C ILE A 342 9.99 -0.19 -11.66
N LEU A 343 8.83 -0.64 -12.14
CA LEU A 343 8.62 -2.06 -12.43
C LEU A 343 9.48 -2.54 -13.60
N HIS A 344 9.75 -1.70 -14.60
CA HIS A 344 10.73 -2.04 -15.63
C HIS A 344 12.14 -2.21 -15.04
N GLN A 345 12.55 -1.36 -14.09
CA GLN A 345 13.89 -1.39 -13.52
C GLN A 345 14.09 -2.51 -12.48
N HIS A 346 13.07 -2.76 -11.65
CA HIS A 346 13.18 -3.57 -10.44
C HIS A 346 12.29 -4.81 -10.46
N GLY A 347 11.28 -4.84 -11.32
CA GLY A 347 10.23 -5.86 -11.28
C GLY A 347 9.36 -5.71 -10.03
N GLY A 348 8.66 -6.78 -9.65
CA GLY A 348 7.87 -6.84 -8.42
C GLY A 348 6.44 -6.36 -8.64
N VAL A 349 5.87 -5.71 -7.62
CA VAL A 349 4.50 -5.21 -7.65
C VAL A 349 4.45 -3.75 -7.24
N TYR A 350 3.67 -2.95 -7.94
CA TYR A 350 3.33 -1.59 -7.57
C TYR A 350 1.92 -1.57 -7.00
N LEU A 351 1.71 -0.78 -5.95
CA LEU A 351 0.41 -0.50 -5.37
C LEU A 351 0.27 1.00 -5.12
N ASP A 352 -0.89 1.57 -5.48
CA ASP A 352 -1.26 2.92 -5.05
C ASP A 352 -1.39 2.97 -3.52
N MET A 353 -1.09 4.13 -2.92
CA MET A 353 -1.05 4.28 -1.46
C MET A 353 -2.41 4.05 -0.78
N ASP A 354 -3.52 4.17 -1.52
CA ASP A 354 -4.87 3.90 -1.04
C ASP A 354 -5.34 2.45 -1.25
N ALA A 355 -4.47 1.54 -1.71
CA ALA A 355 -4.74 0.11 -1.79
C ALA A 355 -4.28 -0.62 -0.51
N LEU A 356 -5.24 -1.03 0.32
CA LEU A 356 -4.96 -1.76 1.56
C LEU A 356 -4.86 -3.26 1.28
N MET A 357 -3.77 -3.90 1.69
CA MET A 357 -3.59 -5.34 1.50
C MET A 357 -4.42 -6.14 2.51
N LEU A 358 -5.16 -7.13 2.00
CA LEU A 358 -6.02 -8.02 2.77
C LEU A 358 -5.52 -9.47 2.80
N ARG A 359 -4.68 -9.85 1.83
CA ARG A 359 -4.18 -11.22 1.63
C ARG A 359 -2.73 -11.21 1.14
N ASP A 360 -2.02 -12.31 1.36
CA ASP A 360 -0.69 -12.54 0.78
C ASP A 360 -0.75 -12.51 -0.74
N LEU A 361 -0.02 -11.56 -1.34
CA LEU A 361 0.08 -11.42 -2.79
C LEU A 361 1.08 -12.40 -3.38
N ARG A 362 1.94 -13.05 -2.57
CA ARG A 362 3.02 -13.90 -3.06
C ARG A 362 2.58 -14.93 -4.12
N PRO A 363 1.45 -15.66 -3.96
CA PRO A 363 1.03 -16.63 -4.98
C PRO A 363 0.74 -16.02 -6.36
N LEU A 364 0.33 -14.75 -6.44
CA LEU A 364 0.15 -14.04 -7.71
C LEU A 364 1.48 -13.56 -8.31
N LEU A 365 2.53 -13.46 -7.51
CA LEU A 365 3.79 -12.80 -7.88
C LEU A 365 4.88 -13.80 -8.24
N ILE A 366 4.97 -14.95 -7.59
CA ILE A 366 6.03 -15.91 -7.88
C ILE A 366 5.94 -16.68 -9.21
N PRO A 367 4.78 -16.84 -9.90
CA PRO A 367 4.76 -17.55 -11.17
C PRO A 367 5.69 -16.88 -12.20
N GLN A 368 6.35 -17.65 -13.07
CA GLN A 368 7.20 -17.06 -14.12
C GLN A 368 6.44 -16.07 -15.02
N LYS A 369 5.13 -16.30 -15.19
CA LYS A 369 4.20 -15.42 -15.92
C LYS A 369 3.28 -14.66 -14.96
N HIS A 370 3.87 -13.95 -14.00
CA HIS A 370 3.14 -13.17 -12.99
C HIS A 370 2.74 -11.76 -13.44
N ALA A 371 3.03 -11.35 -14.67
CA ALA A 371 2.70 -10.00 -15.11
C ALA A 371 1.18 -9.83 -15.16
N PHE A 372 0.64 -8.84 -14.46
CA PHE A 372 -0.80 -8.54 -14.45
C PHE A 372 -1.04 -7.08 -14.08
N ALA A 373 -2.26 -6.61 -14.30
CA ALA A 373 -2.74 -5.37 -13.71
C ALA A 373 -4.21 -5.46 -13.30
N GLU A 374 -4.60 -4.55 -12.42
CA GLU A 374 -5.99 -4.35 -12.06
C GLU A 374 -6.83 -3.84 -13.27
N ARG A 375 -8.03 -4.40 -13.43
CA ARG A 375 -9.06 -3.90 -14.33
C ARG A 375 -9.72 -2.64 -13.79
N TRP A 376 -10.02 -1.69 -14.67
CA TRP A 376 -10.85 -0.54 -14.36
C TRP A 376 -12.32 -0.97 -14.24
N GLY A 377 -12.76 -1.29 -13.02
CA GLY A 377 -14.14 -1.68 -12.70
C GLY A 377 -14.74 -2.74 -13.65
N ALA A 378 -16.06 -2.72 -13.81
CA ALA A 378 -16.77 -3.60 -14.74
C ALA A 378 -17.05 -2.92 -16.11
N HIS A 379 -16.04 -2.26 -16.70
CA HIS A 379 -16.15 -1.71 -18.06
C HIS A 379 -15.93 -2.77 -19.14
N ASN A 380 -16.78 -2.84 -20.18
CA ASN A 380 -16.80 -3.95 -21.16
C ASN A 380 -15.62 -4.00 -22.15
N ASN A 381 -14.69 -3.05 -22.14
CA ASN A 381 -13.61 -3.05 -23.13
C ASN A 381 -12.38 -3.84 -22.58
N PRO A 382 -11.81 -4.81 -23.34
CA PRO A 382 -10.61 -5.56 -22.91
C PRO A 382 -9.33 -4.71 -22.76
N GLY A 383 -9.35 -3.42 -23.06
CA GLY A 383 -8.26 -2.47 -22.83
C GLY A 383 -8.44 -1.57 -21.60
N GLU A 384 -9.39 -1.86 -20.70
CA GLU A 384 -9.74 -1.02 -19.54
C GLU A 384 -8.91 -1.38 -18.30
N TYR A 385 -7.64 -0.98 -18.31
CA TYR A 385 -6.71 -1.16 -17.20
C TYR A 385 -6.74 0.02 -16.22
N ASN A 386 -6.58 -0.23 -14.92
CA ASN A 386 -6.36 0.77 -13.86
C ASN A 386 -4.88 0.86 -13.43
N THR A 387 -4.16 -0.26 -13.42
CA THR A 387 -2.74 -0.36 -13.00
C THR A 387 -2.40 0.24 -11.63
N ALA A 388 -3.39 0.65 -10.82
CA ALA A 388 -3.17 1.07 -9.44
C ALA A 388 -2.57 -0.09 -8.63
N ILE A 389 -2.90 -1.32 -9.01
CA ILE A 389 -2.09 -2.51 -8.69
C ILE A 389 -1.62 -3.17 -9.98
N MET A 390 -0.32 -3.45 -10.05
CA MET A 390 0.31 -3.98 -11.26
C MET A 390 1.62 -4.69 -10.92
N SER A 391 1.91 -5.78 -11.62
CA SER A 391 3.17 -6.51 -11.50
C SER A 391 3.83 -6.69 -12.87
N LEU A 392 5.17 -6.58 -12.92
CA LEU A 392 5.96 -6.90 -14.10
C LEU A 392 7.29 -7.55 -13.71
N THR A 393 7.82 -8.35 -14.63
CA THR A 393 9.21 -8.80 -14.61
C THR A 393 10.15 -7.66 -14.99
N ALA A 394 11.23 -7.52 -14.22
CA ALA A 394 12.28 -6.52 -14.46
C ALA A 394 12.92 -6.74 -15.85
N ASN A 395 13.19 -5.66 -16.57
CA ASN A 395 13.97 -5.69 -17.82
C ASN A 395 13.50 -6.73 -18.85
N SER A 396 12.19 -6.93 -18.95
CA SER A 396 11.56 -7.93 -19.82
C SER A 396 11.06 -7.33 -21.13
N SER A 397 10.72 -8.18 -22.10
CA SER A 397 10.10 -7.74 -23.36
C SER A 397 8.82 -6.94 -23.10
N LEU A 398 7.96 -7.42 -22.21
CA LEU A 398 6.71 -6.75 -21.87
C LEU A 398 6.95 -5.41 -21.16
N SER A 399 7.82 -5.35 -20.15
CA SER A 399 8.07 -4.09 -19.44
C SER A 399 8.75 -3.04 -20.33
N SER A 400 9.65 -3.48 -21.22
CA SER A 400 10.28 -2.62 -22.23
C SER A 400 9.27 -2.05 -23.22
N TYR A 401 8.35 -2.89 -23.71
CA TYR A 401 7.27 -2.50 -24.60
C TYR A 401 6.32 -1.48 -23.97
N LEU A 402 5.89 -1.71 -22.73
CA LEU A 402 5.03 -0.78 -22.00
C LEU A 402 5.74 0.56 -21.78
N LEU A 403 7.01 0.52 -21.38
CA LEU A 403 7.82 1.73 -21.21
C LEU A 403 7.94 2.50 -22.53
N ARG A 404 8.29 1.81 -23.63
CA ARG A 404 8.40 2.37 -24.98
C ARG A 404 7.10 3.01 -25.45
N GLY A 405 5.99 2.31 -25.26
CA GLY A 405 4.65 2.75 -25.63
C GLY A 405 4.30 4.09 -25.00
N GLY A 406 4.42 4.19 -23.67
CA GLY A 406 4.14 5.45 -22.95
C GLY A 406 5.03 6.60 -23.42
N VAL A 407 6.32 6.34 -23.68
CA VAL A 407 7.26 7.35 -24.23
C VAL A 407 6.86 7.82 -25.62
N ARG A 408 6.58 6.90 -26.55
CA ARG A 408 6.18 7.22 -27.92
C ARG A 408 4.87 8.01 -27.98
N MET A 409 3.99 7.82 -27.00
CA MET A 409 2.74 8.56 -26.86
C MET A 409 2.90 9.88 -26.08
N GLY A 410 4.12 10.39 -25.94
CA GLY A 410 4.41 11.68 -25.30
C GLY A 410 4.44 11.62 -23.78
N LEU A 411 5.01 10.54 -23.21
CA LEU A 411 4.97 10.21 -21.77
C LEU A 411 3.53 10.01 -21.25
N ASN A 412 2.65 9.47 -22.09
CA ASN A 412 1.27 9.17 -21.71
C ASN A 412 1.17 7.74 -21.18
N PHE A 413 1.39 7.60 -19.87
CA PHE A 413 1.29 6.33 -19.14
C PHE A 413 -0.10 6.09 -18.56
N HIS A 414 -1.12 6.85 -18.97
CA HIS A 414 -2.47 6.68 -18.45
C HIS A 414 -2.92 5.22 -18.66
N PRO A 415 -3.41 4.52 -17.62
CA PRO A 415 -3.69 3.09 -17.63
C PRO A 415 -4.56 2.64 -18.82
N ARG A 416 -5.68 3.33 -19.08
CA ARG A 416 -6.56 3.06 -20.23
C ARG A 416 -5.92 3.30 -21.61
N VAL A 417 -4.93 4.20 -21.71
CA VAL A 417 -4.19 4.43 -22.97
C VAL A 417 -3.25 3.26 -23.22
N MET A 418 -2.49 2.88 -22.19
CA MET A 418 -1.61 1.71 -22.22
C MET A 418 -2.40 0.42 -22.51
N GLY A 419 -3.54 0.23 -21.84
CA GLY A 419 -4.41 -0.93 -22.05
C GLY A 419 -4.95 -1.04 -23.47
N ARG A 420 -5.39 0.06 -24.07
CA ARG A 420 -5.80 0.08 -25.49
C ARG A 420 -4.67 -0.23 -26.45
N MET A 421 -3.44 0.17 -26.13
CA MET A 421 -2.26 -0.14 -26.94
C MET A 421 -1.98 -1.64 -26.92
N ILE A 422 -1.86 -2.23 -25.72
CA ILE A 422 -1.62 -3.67 -25.51
C ILE A 422 -2.67 -4.52 -26.23
N TRP A 423 -3.95 -4.19 -26.06
CA TRP A 423 -5.07 -4.93 -26.65
C TRP A 423 -5.07 -4.85 -28.18
N LYS A 424 -4.87 -3.66 -28.76
CA LYS A 424 -4.83 -3.48 -30.23
C LYS A 424 -3.69 -4.24 -30.89
N GLU A 425 -2.62 -4.47 -30.16
CA GLU A 425 -1.42 -5.16 -30.65
C GLU A 425 -1.39 -6.64 -30.24
N GLY A 426 -2.47 -7.16 -29.63
CA GLY A 426 -2.65 -8.58 -29.32
C GLY A 426 -1.73 -9.11 -28.21
N ARG A 427 -1.27 -8.23 -27.31
CA ARG A 427 -0.36 -8.58 -26.20
C ARG A 427 -1.04 -8.66 -24.84
N ASP A 428 -2.37 -8.57 -24.79
CA ASP A 428 -3.15 -8.55 -23.56
C ASP A 428 -3.15 -9.90 -22.81
N LEU A 429 -2.83 -11.01 -23.50
CA LEU A 429 -2.60 -12.31 -22.87
C LEU A 429 -1.26 -12.39 -22.10
N GLU A 430 -0.29 -11.54 -22.42
CA GLU A 430 0.98 -11.44 -21.66
C GLU A 430 0.81 -10.59 -20.41
N PHE A 431 -0.25 -9.78 -20.35
CA PHE A 431 -0.51 -8.83 -19.27
C PHE A 431 -1.97 -8.92 -18.81
N PRO A 432 -2.41 -10.09 -18.31
CA PRO A 432 -3.78 -10.30 -17.88
C PRO A 432 -4.27 -9.22 -16.92
N MET A 433 -5.49 -8.76 -17.17
CA MET A 433 -6.22 -7.92 -16.22
C MET A 433 -6.90 -8.81 -15.19
N LEU A 434 -6.65 -8.59 -13.91
CA LEU A 434 -7.43 -9.21 -12.83
C LEU A 434 -8.64 -8.34 -12.50
N GLU A 435 -9.76 -9.00 -12.20
CA GLU A 435 -11.05 -8.35 -11.96
C GLU A 435 -11.07 -7.51 -10.70
N THR A 436 -11.98 -6.53 -10.67
CA THR A 436 -12.15 -5.64 -9.51
C THR A 436 -12.41 -6.43 -8.21
N ALA A 437 -13.05 -7.59 -8.26
CA ALA A 437 -13.21 -8.46 -7.10
C ALA A 437 -11.88 -8.86 -6.43
N ALA A 438 -10.78 -8.99 -7.20
CA ALA A 438 -9.47 -9.34 -6.67
C ALA A 438 -8.83 -8.19 -5.89
N PHE A 439 -9.12 -6.93 -6.26
CA PHE A 439 -8.35 -5.78 -5.79
C PHE A 439 -9.16 -4.58 -5.29
N ASP A 440 -10.31 -4.32 -5.90
CA ASP A 440 -11.26 -3.29 -5.49
C ASP A 440 -12.71 -3.79 -5.53
N PRO A 441 -13.12 -4.60 -4.53
CA PRO A 441 -14.40 -5.31 -4.54
C PRO A 441 -15.64 -4.41 -4.42
N ILE A 442 -15.48 -3.10 -4.26
CA ILE A 442 -16.62 -2.17 -4.14
C ILE A 442 -16.90 -1.37 -5.41
N TRP A 443 -16.04 -1.45 -6.44
CA TRP A 443 -16.17 -0.60 -7.64
C TRP A 443 -17.53 -0.73 -8.34
N THR A 444 -18.00 -1.96 -8.58
CA THR A 444 -19.27 -2.21 -9.31
C THR A 444 -20.50 -1.76 -8.54
N GLU A 445 -20.42 -1.79 -7.22
CA GLU A 445 -21.48 -1.27 -6.37
C GLU A 445 -21.61 0.25 -6.56
N PHE A 446 -20.48 0.96 -6.72
CA PHE A 446 -20.47 2.40 -6.97
C PHE A 446 -20.92 2.77 -8.39
N ASN A 447 -20.58 1.97 -9.39
CA ASN A 447 -21.01 2.21 -10.77
C ASN A 447 -22.49 1.86 -11.03
N TRP A 448 -23.19 1.31 -10.04
CA TRP A 448 -24.56 0.78 -10.16
C TRP A 448 -24.73 -0.26 -11.28
N ASP A 449 -23.66 -1.03 -11.56
CA ASP A 449 -23.63 -2.05 -12.59
C ASP A 449 -23.37 -3.46 -12.03
N ARG A 450 -23.41 -3.63 -10.71
CA ARG A 450 -23.35 -4.94 -10.04
C ARG A 450 -24.50 -5.85 -10.48
N GLU A 451 -24.15 -7.11 -10.76
CA GLU A 451 -25.09 -8.21 -10.96
C GLU A 451 -24.99 -9.20 -9.79
N GLY A 452 -26.03 -9.99 -9.55
CA GLY A 452 -26.03 -11.00 -8.47
C GLY A 452 -26.25 -10.41 -7.07
N ARG A 453 -25.48 -10.89 -6.07
CA ARG A 453 -25.53 -10.46 -4.67
C ARG A 453 -24.55 -9.33 -4.39
N CYS A 454 -24.75 -8.59 -3.30
CA CYS A 454 -23.77 -7.59 -2.87
C CYS A 454 -22.57 -8.30 -2.22
N THR A 455 -21.46 -7.59 -2.12
CA THR A 455 -20.29 -8.07 -1.37
C THR A 455 -20.57 -8.12 0.13
N VAL A 456 -19.67 -8.76 0.89
CA VAL A 456 -19.69 -8.71 2.36
C VAL A 456 -18.42 -7.98 2.80
N PRO A 457 -18.53 -6.87 3.55
CA PRO A 457 -19.76 -6.11 3.80
C PRO A 457 -20.34 -5.47 2.52
N CYS A 458 -21.65 -5.26 2.52
CA CYS A 458 -22.30 -4.54 1.44
C CYS A 458 -22.17 -3.01 1.63
N LEU A 459 -21.19 -2.40 0.96
CA LEU A 459 -20.90 -0.97 1.04
C LEU A 459 -21.40 -0.23 -0.20
N ARG A 460 -22.43 0.62 -0.03
CA ARG A 460 -23.09 1.35 -1.13
C ARG A 460 -22.36 2.64 -1.57
N ASP A 461 -21.34 3.07 -0.83
CA ASP A 461 -20.58 4.29 -1.13
C ASP A 461 -19.15 4.21 -0.57
N TYR A 462 -18.18 4.91 -1.17
CA TYR A 462 -16.78 4.92 -0.74
C TYR A 462 -16.56 5.40 0.70
N SER A 463 -17.50 6.18 1.25
CA SER A 463 -17.42 6.67 2.63
C SER A 463 -17.99 5.70 3.64
N ALA A 464 -18.73 4.66 3.21
CA ALA A 464 -19.41 3.73 4.09
C ALA A 464 -18.45 3.01 5.04
N VAL A 465 -17.25 2.66 4.55
CA VAL A 465 -16.21 1.95 5.31
C VAL A 465 -15.70 2.76 6.52
N PHE A 466 -15.88 4.09 6.51
CA PHE A 466 -15.47 5.00 7.59
C PHE A 466 -16.56 5.20 8.64
N LYS A 467 -17.79 4.69 8.43
CA LYS A 467 -18.95 4.97 9.30
C LYS A 467 -19.08 3.94 10.42
N GLY A 468 -19.09 4.42 11.66
CA GLY A 468 -19.12 3.62 12.89
C GLY A 468 -20.40 3.76 13.71
N LYS A 469 -21.22 4.80 13.43
CA LYS A 469 -22.44 5.06 14.21
C LYS A 469 -23.45 3.91 14.08
N LEU A 470 -24.25 3.73 15.13
CA LEU A 470 -25.38 2.80 15.11
C LEU A 470 -26.30 3.08 13.92
N ASN A 471 -26.67 2.03 13.17
CA ASN A 471 -27.51 2.11 11.98
C ASN A 471 -26.97 2.99 10.83
N ALA A 472 -25.68 3.34 10.83
CA ALA A 472 -25.09 4.09 9.72
C ALA A 472 -25.05 3.29 8.42
N LEU A 473 -24.89 1.95 8.54
CA LEU A 473 -24.99 0.98 7.45
C LEU A 473 -26.13 0.01 7.79
N LYS A 474 -27.21 0.03 7.02
CA LYS A 474 -28.41 -0.80 7.31
C LYS A 474 -28.29 -2.21 6.78
N ASP A 475 -27.75 -2.33 5.57
CA ASP A 475 -27.78 -3.57 4.78
C ASP A 475 -26.38 -4.18 4.63
N GLU A 476 -25.42 -3.81 5.49
CA GLU A 476 -24.02 -4.24 5.37
C GLU A 476 -23.83 -5.77 5.44
N TRP A 477 -24.78 -6.48 6.03
CA TRP A 477 -24.77 -7.95 6.17
C TRP A 477 -25.79 -8.64 5.26
N GLU A 478 -26.41 -7.96 4.29
CA GLU A 478 -27.50 -8.53 3.46
C GLU A 478 -27.09 -9.80 2.68
N SER A 479 -25.80 -9.93 2.38
CA SER A 479 -25.24 -11.05 1.60
C SER A 479 -24.45 -12.05 2.45
N PHE A 480 -24.53 -11.94 3.79
CA PHE A 480 -23.88 -12.87 4.70
C PHE A 480 -24.83 -14.00 5.12
N ASP A 481 -24.45 -15.24 4.79
CA ASP A 481 -25.23 -16.46 5.14
C ASP A 481 -24.62 -17.27 6.29
N GLY A 482 -23.54 -16.78 6.89
CA GLY A 482 -22.82 -17.50 7.95
C GLY A 482 -23.55 -17.49 9.29
N PRO A 483 -23.12 -18.34 10.23
CA PRO A 483 -23.63 -18.30 11.60
C PRO A 483 -23.25 -16.97 12.27
N GLN A 484 -24.07 -16.53 13.21
CA GLN A 484 -23.73 -15.37 14.02
C GLN A 484 -22.54 -15.69 14.92
N LEU A 485 -21.53 -14.80 14.92
CA LEU A 485 -20.36 -14.91 15.80
C LEU A 485 -20.76 -14.84 17.28
N ALA A 486 -20.01 -15.55 18.13
CA ALA A 486 -20.21 -15.54 19.57
C ALA A 486 -20.11 -14.11 20.11
N ARG A 487 -21.19 -13.65 20.76
CA ARG A 487 -21.22 -12.33 21.40
C ARG A 487 -20.34 -12.33 22.63
N LEU A 488 -19.66 -11.21 22.85
CA LEU A 488 -18.99 -10.96 24.11
C LEU A 488 -20.03 -10.59 25.17
N ASP A 489 -19.91 -11.20 26.35
CA ASP A 489 -20.77 -10.87 27.49
C ASP A 489 -20.33 -9.53 28.09
N PHE A 490 -21.04 -8.46 27.75
CA PHE A 490 -20.83 -7.12 28.33
C PHE A 490 -21.49 -6.96 29.72
N ASN A 491 -22.06 -8.03 30.28
CA ASN A 491 -22.82 -8.02 31.53
C ASN A 491 -21.94 -8.14 32.79
N THR A 492 -21.05 -7.18 32.96
CA THR A 492 -20.75 -6.61 34.29
C THR A 492 -21.03 -5.10 34.29
N THR A 493 -22.22 -4.68 33.83
CA THR A 493 -23.21 -3.85 34.54
C THR A 493 -24.30 -3.34 33.58
N SER A 494 -25.57 -3.53 33.99
CA SER A 494 -26.86 -2.99 33.51
C SER A 494 -27.46 -3.47 32.17
N GLU A 495 -28.40 -4.42 32.33
CA GLU A 495 -29.78 -4.43 31.81
C GLU A 495 -30.03 -4.16 30.31
N GLN A 496 -30.20 -5.27 29.59
CA GLN A 496 -30.82 -5.32 28.27
C GLN A 496 -32.28 -4.88 28.31
N HIS A 497 -32.63 -3.82 27.58
CA HIS A 497 -33.98 -3.66 27.04
C HIS A 497 -33.96 -3.51 25.51
N GLN A 498 -34.52 -4.55 24.88
CA GLN A 498 -35.15 -4.66 23.56
C GLN A 498 -35.16 -3.40 22.67
N LEU A 499 -34.42 -3.45 21.56
CA LEU A 499 -34.71 -2.65 20.37
C LEU A 499 -35.58 -3.47 19.41
N GLN A 500 -36.90 -3.33 19.55
CA GLN A 500 -37.83 -3.63 18.47
C GLN A 500 -38.00 -2.41 17.57
N SER A 501 -37.76 -2.64 16.27
CA SER A 501 -38.39 -2.01 15.11
C SER A 501 -39.29 -0.79 15.35
N ALA A 502 -38.79 0.41 15.02
CA ALA A 502 -39.63 1.58 14.78
C ALA A 502 -39.39 2.12 13.35
N LYS A 503 -40.38 1.87 12.48
CA LYS A 503 -40.51 2.47 11.15
C LYS A 503 -40.72 3.98 11.30
N PHE A 504 -39.89 4.80 10.63
CA PHE A 504 -40.26 6.20 10.34
C PHE A 504 -39.92 6.59 8.91
N LYS A 505 -40.80 7.45 8.37
CA LYS A 505 -41.02 7.73 6.95
C LYS A 505 -39.92 8.55 6.28
N ARG A 506 -39.81 8.28 4.99
CA ARG A 506 -38.88 8.77 3.96
C ARG A 506 -39.17 10.22 3.54
N SER A 507 -38.15 11.05 3.43
CA SER A 507 -38.01 12.00 2.31
C SER A 507 -36.51 12.25 2.04
N VAL A 508 -36.10 12.06 0.79
CA VAL A 508 -34.77 12.41 0.27
C VAL A 508 -35.03 13.00 -1.11
N GLN A 509 -34.54 14.22 -1.33
CA GLN A 509 -34.25 14.73 -2.67
C GLN A 509 -32.73 14.66 -2.89
N PRO A 510 -32.25 14.28 -4.08
CA PRO A 510 -30.84 14.24 -4.39
C PRO A 510 -30.36 15.64 -4.79
N ALA A 511 -29.26 16.09 -4.18
CA ALA A 511 -28.45 17.16 -4.76
C ALA A 511 -27.31 16.48 -5.53
N LEU A 512 -27.36 16.58 -6.86
CA LEU A 512 -26.16 16.63 -7.69
C LEU A 512 -25.35 17.83 -7.22
N ASP A 513 -24.03 17.69 -7.14
CA ASP A 513 -23.14 18.64 -7.81
C ASP A 513 -21.72 18.08 -7.94
N SER A 514 -21.26 18.13 -9.18
CA SER A 514 -19.86 18.05 -9.58
C SER A 514 -19.14 19.30 -9.10
N GLU A 515 -17.94 19.19 -8.52
CA GLU A 515 -16.97 20.28 -8.67
C GLU A 515 -15.52 19.84 -8.43
N HIS A 516 -14.65 20.52 -9.17
CA HIS A 516 -13.23 20.31 -9.34
C HIS A 516 -12.45 20.28 -8.03
N VAL A 517 -11.67 19.20 -7.82
CA VAL A 517 -10.74 19.08 -6.69
C VAL A 517 -9.53 19.98 -6.94
N SER A 518 -9.50 21.13 -6.26
CA SER A 518 -8.30 21.95 -6.10
C SER A 518 -7.45 21.37 -4.96
N VAL A 519 -6.25 20.87 -5.29
CA VAL A 519 -5.31 20.31 -4.32
C VAL A 519 -4.67 21.46 -3.53
N THR A 520 -5.26 21.77 -2.38
CA THR A 520 -4.64 22.62 -1.35
C THR A 520 -3.67 21.73 -0.54
N PRO A 521 -2.46 22.20 -0.18
CA PRO A 521 -1.54 21.42 0.64
C PRO A 521 -2.18 21.08 1.99
N MET A 522 -2.16 19.78 2.34
CA MET A 522 -2.72 19.25 3.59
C MET A 522 -2.15 20.00 4.80
N SER A 523 -3.03 20.61 5.58
CA SER A 523 -2.74 20.93 6.98
C SER A 523 -2.47 19.63 7.73
N GLY A 524 -1.33 19.54 8.40
CA GLY A 524 -0.91 18.37 9.18
C GLY A 524 -1.75 18.06 10.44
N PRO A 525 -1.22 17.22 11.35
CA PRO A 525 -1.92 16.35 12.31
C PRO A 525 -2.47 17.09 13.56
N MET A 526 -3.29 18.11 13.38
CA MET A 526 -3.66 18.99 14.50
C MET A 526 -4.77 18.46 15.42
N ASP A 527 -5.47 17.37 15.06
CA ASP A 527 -6.61 16.83 15.84
C ASP A 527 -6.41 15.39 16.35
N SER A 528 -5.21 14.82 16.22
CA SER A 528 -4.89 13.45 16.65
C SER A 528 -3.92 13.38 17.82
N PHE A 529 -4.02 12.36 18.67
CA PHE A 529 -3.16 12.13 19.83
C PHE A 529 -2.86 10.62 20.01
N THR A 530 -1.88 10.32 20.86
CA THR A 530 -1.64 8.95 21.36
C THR A 530 -1.74 8.92 22.87
N THR A 531 -1.88 7.72 23.45
CA THR A 531 -1.90 7.55 24.90
C THR A 531 -0.99 6.41 25.35
N THR A 532 -0.49 6.53 26.57
CA THR A 532 0.25 5.48 27.28
C THR A 532 -0.62 4.79 28.32
N ASN A 533 -0.22 3.60 28.76
CA ASN A 533 -0.92 2.87 29.84
C ASN A 533 -0.94 3.66 31.16
N SER A 534 0.14 4.40 31.46
CA SER A 534 0.20 5.28 32.63
C SER A 534 -0.79 6.44 32.54
N GLU A 535 -0.92 7.07 31.38
CA GLU A 535 -1.91 8.14 31.16
C GLU A 535 -3.32 7.59 31.26
N THR A 536 -3.61 6.46 30.61
CA THR A 536 -4.94 5.81 30.69
C THR A 536 -5.29 5.47 32.15
N THR A 537 -4.32 5.02 32.94
CA THR A 537 -4.50 4.77 34.38
C THR A 537 -4.77 6.08 35.14
N ALA A 538 -4.03 7.14 34.84
CA ALA A 538 -4.19 8.45 35.47
C ALA A 538 -5.56 9.07 35.14
N LEU A 539 -6.02 8.94 33.89
CA LEU A 539 -7.36 9.35 33.44
C LEU A 539 -8.46 8.58 34.15
N ARG A 540 -8.28 7.26 34.35
CA ARG A 540 -9.19 6.44 35.14
C ARG A 540 -9.26 6.91 36.59
N ASN A 541 -8.11 7.18 37.21
CA ASN A 541 -8.04 7.69 38.58
C ASN A 541 -8.67 9.09 38.72
N ALA A 542 -8.61 9.91 37.67
CA ALA A 542 -9.23 11.23 37.61
C ALA A 542 -10.75 11.21 37.29
N GLY A 543 -11.36 10.02 37.15
CA GLY A 543 -12.79 9.89 36.83
C GLY A 543 -13.15 10.24 35.39
N ALA A 544 -12.16 10.36 34.51
CA ALA A 544 -12.35 10.60 33.08
C ALA A 544 -12.71 9.31 32.32
N ILE A 545 -12.43 8.14 32.91
CA ILE A 545 -12.76 6.82 32.36
C ILE A 545 -13.52 6.05 33.44
N LEU A 546 -14.80 5.82 33.20
CA LEU A 546 -15.73 5.08 34.07
C LEU A 546 -16.17 3.77 33.38
N PRO A 547 -16.90 2.87 34.08
CA PRO A 547 -17.44 1.65 33.47
C PRO A 547 -18.24 1.96 32.21
N TYR A 548 -18.01 1.16 31.16
CA TYR A 548 -18.60 1.36 29.85
C TYR A 548 -20.13 1.25 29.87
N ARG A 549 -20.83 2.12 29.12
CA ARG A 549 -22.29 2.10 28.94
C ARG A 549 -22.66 2.23 27.48
N ILE A 550 -23.21 1.15 26.91
CA ILE A 550 -23.50 1.05 25.48
C ILE A 550 -24.53 2.07 25.00
N GLU A 551 -25.51 2.38 25.84
CA GLU A 551 -26.60 3.32 25.55
C GLU A 551 -26.12 4.78 25.45
N GLN A 552 -24.92 5.06 25.96
CA GLN A 552 -24.30 6.38 25.90
C GLN A 552 -23.25 6.51 24.78
N ASP A 553 -22.99 5.42 24.05
CA ASP A 553 -21.98 5.39 23.00
C ASP A 553 -22.57 5.78 21.66
N LYS A 554 -21.99 6.84 21.07
CA LYS A 554 -22.29 7.28 19.69
C LYS A 554 -21.84 6.24 18.65
N PHE A 555 -20.86 5.42 19.01
CA PHE A 555 -20.19 4.44 18.15
C PHE A 555 -20.11 3.08 18.86
N PRO A 556 -21.24 2.43 19.19
CA PRO A 556 -21.25 1.22 20.00
C PRO A 556 -20.52 0.05 19.30
N PRO A 557 -19.98 -0.92 20.06
CA PRO A 557 -19.36 -2.12 19.50
C PRO A 557 -20.37 -2.87 18.63
N ASN A 558 -19.88 -3.44 17.54
CA ASN A 558 -20.70 -4.16 16.56
C ASN A 558 -20.07 -5.51 16.22
N ASN A 559 -20.73 -6.26 15.34
CA ASN A 559 -20.33 -7.60 14.90
C ASN A 559 -19.30 -7.61 13.76
N ARG A 560 -18.67 -6.47 13.43
CA ARG A 560 -17.68 -6.38 12.35
C ARG A 560 -16.37 -7.05 12.77
N THR A 561 -15.84 -7.88 11.88
CA THR A 561 -14.55 -8.57 12.02
C THR A 561 -13.91 -8.69 10.63
N LEU A 562 -12.58 -8.74 10.56
CA LEU A 562 -11.88 -8.88 9.28
C LEU A 562 -12.16 -10.21 8.56
N GLU A 563 -12.65 -11.24 9.28
CA GLU A 563 -12.98 -12.55 8.71
C GLU A 563 -13.88 -12.47 7.47
N ASN A 564 -14.79 -11.50 7.45
CA ASN A 564 -15.76 -11.34 6.37
C ASN A 564 -15.55 -10.04 5.59
N PHE A 565 -14.47 -9.29 5.82
CA PHE A 565 -14.21 -8.05 5.13
C PHE A 565 -13.67 -8.32 3.71
N PHE A 566 -14.56 -8.34 2.72
CA PHE A 566 -14.27 -8.68 1.33
C PHE A 566 -13.47 -9.97 1.17
N ARG A 567 -13.85 -11.00 1.94
CA ARG A 567 -13.13 -12.27 2.01
C ARG A 567 -12.88 -12.84 0.60
N GLY A 568 -11.61 -13.08 0.28
CA GLY A 568 -11.14 -13.56 -1.03
C GLY A 568 -10.32 -12.53 -1.79
N ALA A 569 -10.61 -11.23 -1.64
CA ALA A 569 -9.84 -10.16 -2.25
C ALA A 569 -8.41 -10.09 -1.70
N TRP A 570 -7.46 -9.68 -2.54
CA TRP A 570 -6.09 -9.39 -2.12
C TRP A 570 -5.91 -7.98 -1.58
N THR A 571 -6.71 -7.04 -2.07
CA THR A 571 -6.66 -5.64 -1.62
C THR A 571 -8.04 -5.02 -1.54
N TYR A 572 -8.10 -3.81 -0.99
CA TYR A 572 -9.26 -2.93 -0.98
C TYR A 572 -8.82 -1.48 -1.18
N HIS A 573 -9.44 -0.77 -2.14
CA HIS A 573 -9.15 0.64 -2.40
C HIS A 573 -10.02 1.55 -1.54
N ILE A 574 -9.42 2.56 -0.89
CA ILE A 574 -10.17 3.60 -0.15
C ILE A 574 -10.54 4.81 -1.03
N HIS A 575 -10.31 4.73 -2.36
CA HIS A 575 -10.75 5.71 -3.37
C HIS A 575 -10.48 7.16 -3.04
N ASN A 576 -9.21 7.47 -2.78
CA ASN A 576 -8.75 8.84 -2.56
C ASN A 576 -9.55 9.62 -1.50
N GLN A 577 -10.16 8.95 -0.50
CA GLN A 577 -10.89 9.59 0.61
C GLN A 577 -9.90 10.25 1.62
N TRP A 578 -9.04 11.12 1.11
CA TRP A 578 -7.88 11.73 1.77
C TRP A 578 -8.23 12.75 2.86
N LEU A 579 -9.51 12.98 3.15
CA LEU A 579 -9.93 13.86 4.24
C LEU A 579 -10.81 13.14 5.27
N LYS A 580 -11.14 11.86 5.06
CA LYS A 580 -11.96 11.09 5.99
C LYS A 580 -11.10 10.38 7.02
N GLU A 581 -11.60 10.29 8.24
CA GLU A 581 -10.98 9.57 9.35
C GLU A 581 -11.93 8.44 9.77
N PRO A 582 -11.40 7.25 10.13
CA PRO A 582 -12.25 6.13 10.52
C PRO A 582 -12.99 6.39 11.82
N GLU A 583 -14.33 6.51 11.79
CA GLU A 583 -15.12 6.60 13.02
C GLU A 583 -14.89 5.32 13.86
N PRO A 584 -14.94 5.39 15.21
CA PRO A 584 -14.83 4.19 16.04
C PRO A 584 -15.83 3.11 15.63
N ASN A 585 -15.39 1.86 15.65
CA ASN A 585 -16.18 0.70 15.20
C ASN A 585 -16.62 0.74 13.72
N SER A 586 -16.13 1.66 12.90
CA SER A 586 -16.17 1.53 11.43
C SER A 586 -15.38 0.33 10.94
N TRP A 587 -15.58 -0.10 9.69
CA TRP A 587 -14.81 -1.18 9.09
C TRP A 587 -13.31 -0.87 9.05
N LEU A 588 -12.92 0.37 8.74
CA LEU A 588 -11.52 0.79 8.80
C LEU A 588 -10.99 0.81 10.24
N HIS A 589 -11.79 1.20 11.24
CA HIS A 589 -11.37 1.13 12.64
C HIS A 589 -11.18 -0.32 13.12
N VAL A 590 -12.03 -1.25 12.68
CA VAL A 590 -11.90 -2.69 12.96
C VAL A 590 -10.59 -3.22 12.38
N LEU A 591 -10.25 -2.81 11.14
CA LEU A 591 -8.97 -3.10 10.51
C LEU A 591 -7.78 -2.54 11.30
N GLN A 592 -7.85 -1.27 11.70
CA GLN A 592 -6.83 -0.63 12.54
C GLN A 592 -6.64 -1.34 13.88
N SER A 593 -7.74 -1.76 14.51
CA SER A 593 -7.72 -2.50 15.78
C SER A 593 -7.12 -3.91 15.63
N ALA A 594 -7.28 -4.54 14.46
CA ALA A 594 -6.65 -5.82 14.15
C ALA A 594 -5.14 -5.69 13.92
N HIS A 595 -4.72 -4.66 13.19
CA HIS A 595 -3.32 -4.34 13.01
C HIS A 595 -2.63 -4.06 14.34
N ASP A 596 -3.18 -3.18 15.17
CA ASP A 596 -2.56 -2.82 16.45
C ASP A 596 -2.45 -4.03 17.38
N GLY A 597 -3.50 -4.87 17.45
CA GLY A 597 -3.46 -6.13 18.21
C GLY A 597 -2.45 -7.15 17.66
N PHE A 598 -2.18 -7.15 16.36
CA PHE A 598 -1.12 -7.98 15.79
C PHE A 598 0.27 -7.47 16.20
N PHE A 599 0.52 -6.16 16.07
CA PHE A 599 1.82 -5.57 16.40
C PHE A 599 2.14 -5.58 17.90
N ASP A 600 1.13 -5.54 18.78
CA ASP A 600 1.31 -5.68 20.22
C ASP A 600 1.37 -7.15 20.70
N GLY A 601 1.04 -8.10 19.82
CA GLY A 601 1.09 -9.54 20.07
C GLY A 601 -0.14 -10.14 20.77
N SER A 602 -1.20 -9.35 20.97
CA SER A 602 -2.49 -9.81 21.52
C SER A 602 -3.35 -10.56 20.50
N ARG A 603 -3.13 -10.35 19.21
CA ARG A 603 -3.84 -10.97 18.08
C ARG A 603 -2.86 -11.61 17.10
N VAL A 604 -3.40 -12.41 16.19
CA VAL A 604 -2.66 -12.99 15.06
C VAL A 604 -3.07 -12.30 13.76
N ASN A 605 -2.32 -12.54 12.70
CA ASN A 605 -2.70 -12.10 11.37
C ASN A 605 -3.70 -13.08 10.69
N PRO A 606 -4.15 -12.82 9.45
CA PRO A 606 -5.07 -13.68 8.70
C PRO A 606 -4.63 -15.14 8.57
N TYR A 607 -3.35 -15.41 8.78
CA TYR A 607 -2.72 -16.72 8.66
C TYR A 607 -2.37 -17.39 10.00
N GLY A 608 -2.83 -16.84 11.12
CA GLY A 608 -2.53 -17.35 12.46
C GLY A 608 -1.13 -17.05 12.97
N GLU A 609 -0.37 -16.20 12.28
CA GLU A 609 1.01 -15.84 12.65
C GLU A 609 1.03 -14.71 13.68
N LYS A 610 2.03 -14.70 14.55
CA LYS A 610 2.26 -13.64 15.54
C LYS A 610 3.35 -12.69 15.06
N TRP A 611 3.23 -11.41 15.41
CA TRP A 611 4.30 -10.45 15.18
C TRP A 611 5.53 -10.77 16.04
N THR A 612 6.69 -10.92 15.39
CA THR A 612 7.98 -11.18 16.06
C THR A 612 8.99 -10.05 15.83
N GLY A 613 8.60 -9.01 15.10
CA GLY A 613 9.45 -7.89 14.74
C GLY A 613 9.60 -6.82 15.82
N PRO A 614 10.25 -5.69 15.50
CA PRO A 614 10.38 -4.57 16.43
C PRO A 614 9.01 -3.99 16.79
N GLY A 615 8.92 -3.30 17.93
CA GLY A 615 7.68 -2.65 18.35
C GLY A 615 7.24 -1.57 17.37
N VAL A 616 5.97 -1.61 16.96
CA VAL A 616 5.33 -0.62 16.10
C VAL A 616 4.22 0.05 16.92
N GLN A 617 4.20 1.38 16.98
CA GLN A 617 3.19 2.11 17.76
C GLN A 617 1.80 1.97 17.13
N GLY A 618 0.77 1.98 17.98
CA GLY A 618 -0.64 1.94 17.58
C GLY A 618 -1.08 3.19 16.80
N TYR A 619 -2.23 3.13 16.15
CA TYR A 619 -2.80 4.28 15.42
C TYR A 619 -3.05 5.46 16.35
N ASN A 620 -2.97 6.67 15.79
CA ASN A 620 -3.41 7.85 16.53
C ASN A 620 -4.94 7.82 16.71
N LEU A 621 -5.39 8.33 17.86
CA LEU A 621 -6.79 8.59 18.16
C LEU A 621 -7.13 10.03 17.81
N TRP A 622 -8.36 10.30 17.37
CA TRP A 622 -8.78 11.63 16.92
C TRP A 622 -9.75 12.27 17.89
N SER A 623 -9.64 13.57 18.11
CA SER A 623 -10.36 14.29 19.16
C SER A 623 -11.88 14.33 19.00
N ASP A 624 -12.40 14.16 17.78
CA ASP A 624 -13.84 14.10 17.46
C ASP A 624 -14.44 12.69 17.65
N MET A 625 -13.60 11.68 17.87
CA MET A 625 -13.97 10.28 18.12
C MET A 625 -14.25 9.96 19.60
N VAL A 626 -14.09 10.96 20.47
CA VAL A 626 -13.91 10.83 21.91
C VAL A 626 -15.11 11.29 22.71
#